data_AF-A0A959PGV5-F1
#
_entry.id   AF-A0A959PGV5-F1
#
_cell.length_a   1.000
_cell.length_b   1.000
_cell.length_c   1.000
_cell.angle_alpha   90.00
_cell.angle_beta   90.00
_cell.angle_gamma   90.00
#
_symmetry.space_group_name_H-M   'P 1'
#
loop_
_entity.id
_entity.type
_entity.pdbx_description
1 polymer ?
#
loop_
_entity_poly.entity_id
_entity_poly.type
_entity_poly.pdbx_seq_one_letter_code
_entity_poly.pdbx_strand_id
1 'polypeptide(L)'
;DEHFPNKHFWITEGLATYLGGSRGMSLDWHIRRTTTYLNEHPEIDLNNKLELDNLDAHTSFHYVLGGLVVQRVFEDGGWEMLKDFMNSGTTDEEYYRAIEQYLGVRRSDLNSYIRKQLNLLAIR
;
A
#
# COMPACT_ATOMS: atom_id res chain seq x y z
N ASP A 1 18.11 4.18 5.13
CA ASP A 1 17.78 4.10 6.56
C ASP A 1 18.54 2.93 7.13
N GLU A 2 19.54 3.24 7.94
CA GLU A 2 20.44 2.27 8.59
C GLU A 2 19.70 1.42 9.63
N HIS A 3 18.56 1.89 10.13
CA HIS A 3 17.75 1.15 11.10
C HIS A 3 16.87 0.06 10.46
N PHE A 4 16.58 0.18 9.16
CA PHE A 4 15.79 -0.80 8.39
C PHE A 4 16.45 -1.02 7.02
N PRO A 5 17.58 -1.75 6.97
CA PRO A 5 18.27 -2.04 5.72
C PRO A 5 17.47 -3.01 4.84
N ASN A 6 16.63 -3.84 5.43
CA ASN A 6 15.89 -4.91 4.74
C ASN A 6 14.46 -4.52 4.34
N LYS A 7 14.19 -3.24 4.09
CA LYS A 7 12.84 -2.79 3.74
C LYS A 7 12.64 -2.73 2.23
N HIS A 8 11.53 -3.29 1.77
CA HIS A 8 11.10 -3.18 0.40
C HIS A 8 10.76 -1.72 0.01
N PHE A 9 10.98 -1.35 -1.26
CA PHE A 9 10.72 0.00 -1.78
C PHE A 9 9.27 0.47 -1.51
N TRP A 10 8.29 -0.39 -1.77
CA TRP A 10 6.87 -0.07 -1.54
C TRP A 10 6.50 0.17 -0.08
N ILE A 11 7.23 -0.43 0.87
CA ILE A 11 7.05 -0.14 2.30
C ILE A 11 7.58 1.25 2.60
N THR A 12 8.72 1.62 2.01
CA THR A 12 9.34 2.93 2.21
C THR A 12 8.44 4.05 1.70
N GLU A 13 7.99 3.96 0.44
CA GLU A 13 7.09 4.94 -0.16
C GLU A 13 5.73 4.99 0.53
N GLY A 14 5.21 3.81 0.91
CA GLY A 14 3.97 3.70 1.65
C GLY A 14 4.03 4.38 3.01
N LEU A 15 5.10 4.15 3.77
CA LEU A 15 5.30 4.76 5.07
C LEU A 15 5.49 6.27 4.98
N ALA A 16 6.28 6.74 4.01
CA ALA A 16 6.45 8.17 3.76
C ALA A 16 5.09 8.84 3.45
N THR A 17 4.28 8.21 2.59
CA THR A 17 2.96 8.72 2.22
C THR A 17 1.98 8.67 3.40
N TYR A 18 2.01 7.61 4.20
CA TYR A 18 1.16 7.47 5.38
C TYR A 18 1.44 8.55 6.43
N LEU A 19 2.72 8.83 6.71
CA LEU A 19 3.10 9.78 7.76
C LEU A 19 3.10 11.24 7.31
N GLY A 20 3.50 11.51 6.06
CA GLY A 20 3.76 12.87 5.57
C GLY A 20 3.06 13.23 4.27
N GLY A 21 2.34 12.29 3.65
CA GLY A 21 1.80 12.47 2.31
C GLY A 21 2.86 12.38 1.21
N SER A 22 2.45 12.63 -0.03
CA SER A 22 3.33 12.68 -1.20
C SER A 22 2.85 13.78 -2.15
N ARG A 23 3.78 14.43 -2.85
CA ARG A 23 3.48 15.53 -3.80
C ARG A 23 2.61 16.66 -3.19
N GLY A 24 2.73 16.90 -1.88
CA GLY A 24 1.95 17.91 -1.15
C GLY A 24 0.53 17.47 -0.77
N MET A 25 0.15 16.22 -1.03
CA MET A 25 -1.19 15.69 -0.76
C MET A 25 -1.15 14.55 0.27
N SER A 26 -2.19 14.44 1.09
CA SER A 26 -2.31 13.37 2.10
C SER A 26 -2.60 12.01 1.47
N LEU A 27 -2.38 10.93 2.24
CA LEU A 27 -2.79 9.58 1.84
C LEU A 27 -4.29 9.52 1.51
N ASP A 28 -5.15 10.13 2.32
CA ASP A 28 -6.60 10.16 2.08
C ASP A 28 -6.97 10.78 0.73
N TRP A 29 -6.26 11.84 0.33
CA TRP A 29 -6.47 12.45 -0.98
C TRP A 29 -6.10 11.50 -2.12
N HIS A 30 -4.95 10.82 -2.01
CA HIS A 30 -4.54 9.82 -2.99
C HIS A 30 -5.54 8.65 -3.04
N ILE A 31 -6.02 8.17 -1.88
CA ILE A 31 -7.02 7.11 -1.79
C ILE A 31 -8.29 7.47 -2.56
N ARG A 32 -8.86 8.67 -2.36
CA ARG A 32 -10.08 9.07 -3.07
C ARG A 32 -9.89 9.06 -4.58
N ARG A 33 -8.80 9.63 -5.08
CA ARG A 33 -8.50 9.65 -6.52
C ARG A 33 -8.31 8.25 -7.10
N THR A 34 -7.50 7.43 -6.43
CA THR A 34 -7.24 6.06 -6.87
C THR A 34 -8.50 5.21 -6.82
N THR A 35 -9.39 5.44 -5.85
CA THR A 35 -10.68 4.75 -5.78
C THR A 35 -11.54 5.10 -6.99
N THR A 36 -11.68 6.38 -7.34
CA THR A 36 -12.41 6.81 -8.53
C THR A 36 -11.85 6.17 -9.80
N TYR A 37 -10.53 6.27 -10.00
CA TYR A 37 -9.86 5.70 -11.17
C TYR A 37 -10.05 4.18 -11.27
N LEU A 38 -9.83 3.43 -10.19
CA LEU A 38 -9.97 1.97 -10.23
C LEU A 38 -11.43 1.51 -10.39
N ASN A 39 -12.41 2.32 -10.00
CA ASN A 39 -13.82 2.03 -10.28
C ASN A 39 -14.17 2.21 -11.77
N GLU A 40 -13.48 3.13 -12.46
CA GLU A 40 -13.59 3.32 -13.91
C GLU A 40 -12.76 2.29 -14.70
N HIS A 41 -11.74 1.71 -14.05
CA HIS A 41 -10.80 0.73 -14.62
C HIS A 41 -10.85 -0.63 -13.87
N PRO A 42 -11.97 -1.38 -13.98
CA PRO A 42 -12.12 -2.69 -13.32
C PRO A 42 -11.17 -3.77 -13.86
N GLU A 43 -10.61 -3.59 -15.06
CA GLU A 43 -9.65 -4.50 -15.70
C GLU A 43 -8.28 -4.53 -15.03
N ILE A 44 -7.94 -3.51 -14.23
CA ILE A 44 -6.66 -3.46 -13.53
C ILE A 44 -6.66 -4.47 -12.38
N ASP A 45 -5.76 -5.44 -12.46
CA ASP A 45 -5.54 -6.47 -11.44
C ASP A 45 -4.50 -6.00 -10.40
N LEU A 46 -4.93 -5.85 -9.14
CA LEU A 46 -4.05 -5.42 -8.05
C LEU A 46 -3.36 -6.59 -7.34
N ASN A 47 -3.58 -7.84 -7.77
CA ASN A 47 -2.81 -9.00 -7.29
C ASN A 47 -1.32 -8.87 -7.64
N ASN A 48 -1.00 -8.17 -8.74
CA ASN A 48 0.36 -7.89 -9.20
C ASN A 48 0.68 -6.40 -9.11
N LYS A 49 0.17 -5.71 -8.08
CA LYS A 49 0.26 -4.25 -7.96
C LYS A 49 1.69 -3.68 -8.09
N LEU A 50 2.73 -4.46 -7.82
CA LEU A 50 4.13 -4.02 -7.94
C LEU A 50 4.53 -3.69 -9.39
N GLU A 51 3.79 -4.20 -10.38
CA GLU A 51 3.96 -3.91 -11.81
C GLU A 51 3.28 -2.61 -12.24
N LEU A 52 2.54 -1.95 -11.33
CA LEU A 52 1.82 -0.71 -11.62
C LEU A 52 2.70 0.51 -11.34
N ASP A 53 2.77 1.41 -12.31
CA ASP A 53 3.54 2.65 -12.21
C ASP A 53 2.69 3.81 -11.68
N ASN A 54 2.41 4.78 -12.55
CA ASN A 54 1.70 5.99 -12.24
C ASN A 54 0.25 5.87 -12.67
N LEU A 55 -0.65 6.26 -11.78
CA LEU A 55 -2.04 6.51 -12.15
C LEU A 55 -2.11 7.77 -13.03
N ASP A 56 -1.42 8.82 -12.63
CA ASP A 56 -1.29 10.08 -13.37
C ASP A 56 -0.04 10.88 -12.93
N ALA A 57 0.08 12.13 -13.38
CA ALA A 57 1.20 13.02 -13.04
C ALA A 57 1.32 13.36 -11.53
N HIS A 58 0.29 13.07 -10.73
CA HIS A 58 0.23 13.41 -9.31
C HIS A 58 0.28 12.17 -8.40
N THR A 59 -0.21 11.01 -8.86
CA THR A 59 -0.35 9.81 -8.03
C THR A 59 0.35 8.62 -8.66
N SER A 60 1.36 8.11 -7.96
CA SER A 60 1.94 6.79 -8.22
C SER A 60 1.26 5.72 -7.37
N PHE A 61 1.12 4.50 -7.91
CA PHE A 61 0.48 3.41 -7.18
C PHE A 61 1.23 3.02 -5.90
N HIS A 62 2.55 3.18 -5.86
CA HIS A 62 3.34 2.92 -4.65
C HIS A 62 3.04 3.90 -3.50
N TYR A 63 2.63 5.14 -3.78
CA TYR A 63 2.20 6.07 -2.72
C TYR A 63 0.91 5.57 -2.07
N VAL A 64 -0.11 5.33 -2.90
CA VAL A 64 -1.46 5.06 -2.41
C VAL A 64 -1.64 3.63 -1.93
N LEU A 65 -1.23 2.63 -2.72
CA LEU A 65 -1.42 1.23 -2.35
C LEU A 65 -0.36 0.79 -1.34
N GLY A 66 0.87 1.32 -1.43
CA GLY A 66 1.87 1.14 -0.36
C GLY A 66 1.40 1.78 0.95
N GLY A 67 0.91 3.02 0.89
CA GLY A 67 0.40 3.73 2.06
C GLY A 67 -0.81 3.07 2.69
N LEU A 68 -1.72 2.53 1.87
CA LEU A 68 -2.86 1.74 2.32
C LEU A 68 -2.39 0.49 3.08
N VAL A 69 -1.45 -0.28 2.52
CA VAL A 69 -0.92 -1.49 3.18
C VAL A 69 -0.28 -1.13 4.52
N VAL A 70 0.56 -0.10 4.56
CA VAL A 70 1.20 0.38 5.80
C VAL A 70 0.16 0.84 6.82
N GLN A 71 -0.86 1.59 6.40
CA GLN A 71 -1.96 2.02 7.26
C GLN A 71 -2.68 0.82 7.87
N ARG A 72 -2.97 -0.24 7.07
CA ARG A 72 -3.64 -1.45 7.56
C ARG A 72 -2.79 -2.19 8.59
N VAL A 73 -1.51 -2.39 8.30
CA VAL A 73 -0.57 -3.05 9.24
C VAL A 73 -0.49 -2.27 10.56
N PHE A 74 -0.41 -0.94 10.48
CA PHE A 74 -0.38 -0.10 11.66
C PHE A 74 -1.70 -0.12 12.45
N GLU A 75 -2.86 -0.09 11.76
CA GLU A 75 -4.17 -0.16 12.42
C GLU A 75 -4.39 -1.51 13.12
N ASP A 76 -3.85 -2.61 12.58
CA ASP A 76 -4.01 -3.96 13.15
C ASP A 76 -3.05 -4.26 14.31
N GLY A 77 -1.81 -3.76 14.28
CA GLY A 77 -0.78 -4.14 15.25
C GLY A 77 0.12 -3.00 15.76
N GLY A 78 -0.21 -1.75 15.42
CA GLY A 78 0.54 -0.57 15.86
C GLY A 78 1.99 -0.53 15.37
N TRP A 79 2.82 0.20 16.12
CA TRP A 79 4.24 0.40 15.77
C TRP A 79 5.09 -0.87 15.85
N GLU A 80 4.75 -1.81 16.72
CA GLU A 80 5.49 -3.07 16.86
C GLU A 80 5.37 -3.88 15.58
N MET A 81 4.14 -4.16 15.16
CA MET A 81 3.88 -4.90 13.91
C MET A 81 4.40 -4.16 12.68
N LEU A 82 4.28 -2.83 12.64
CA LEU A 82 4.81 -2.05 11.52
C LEU A 82 6.34 -2.14 11.41
N LYS A 83 7.07 -2.14 12.53
CA LYS A 83 8.54 -2.32 12.50
C LYS A 83 8.93 -3.70 12.00
N ASP A 84 8.19 -4.73 12.40
CA ASP A 84 8.44 -6.09 11.90
C ASP A 84 8.12 -6.21 10.41
N PHE A 85 7.03 -5.58 9.95
CA PHE A 85 6.70 -5.47 8.53
C PHE A 85 7.79 -4.74 7.75
N MET A 86 8.34 -3.64 8.28
CA MET A 86 9.46 -2.93 7.63
C MET A 86 10.73 -3.77 7.51
N ASN A 87 10.90 -4.81 8.33
CA ASN A 87 12.07 -5.69 8.30
C ASN A 87 11.78 -7.03 7.61
N SER A 88 10.74 -7.11 6.77
CA SER A 88 10.28 -8.37 6.17
C SER A 88 11.06 -8.83 4.94
N GLY A 89 12.00 -8.03 4.43
CA GLY A 89 12.80 -8.33 3.24
C GLY A 89 12.71 -7.29 2.14
N THR A 90 13.57 -7.44 1.14
CA THR A 90 13.80 -6.46 0.07
C THR A 90 13.27 -6.88 -1.29
N THR A 91 12.85 -8.14 -1.45
CA THR A 91 12.32 -8.67 -2.72
C THR A 91 10.80 -8.55 -2.81
N ASP A 92 10.26 -8.55 -4.03
CA ASP A 92 8.82 -8.51 -4.31
C ASP A 92 8.09 -9.69 -3.65
N GLU A 93 8.63 -10.90 -3.75
CA GLU A 93 8.09 -12.10 -3.14
C GLU A 93 8.07 -12.03 -1.61
N GLU A 94 9.11 -11.46 -0.98
CA GLU A 94 9.12 -11.20 0.46
C GLU A 94 8.05 -10.20 0.85
N TYR A 95 7.86 -9.14 0.07
CA TYR A 95 6.83 -8.15 0.31
C TYR A 95 5.41 -8.75 0.24
N TYR A 96 5.12 -9.59 -0.77
CA TYR A 96 3.82 -10.28 -0.84
C TYR A 96 3.63 -11.28 0.31
N ARG A 97 4.67 -12.03 0.70
CA ARG A 97 4.61 -12.92 1.87
C ARG A 97 4.36 -12.13 3.16
N ALA A 98 4.95 -10.95 3.30
CA ALA A 98 4.74 -10.09 4.45
C ALA A 98 3.28 -9.61 4.51
N ILE A 99 2.69 -9.19 3.39
CA ILE A 99 1.25 -8.85 3.36
C ILE A 99 0.40 -10.03 3.85
N GLU A 100 0.67 -11.24 3.36
CA GLU A 100 -0.08 -12.42 3.80
C GLU A 100 0.11 -12.71 5.29
N GLN A 101 1.34 -12.59 5.79
CA GLN A 101 1.66 -12.82 7.20
C GLN A 101 0.97 -11.81 8.13
N TYR A 102 1.03 -10.51 7.82
CA TYR A 102 0.60 -9.46 8.73
C TYR A 102 -0.86 -9.02 8.54
N LEU A 103 -1.41 -9.18 7.33
CA LEU A 103 -2.81 -8.81 7.03
C LEU A 103 -3.71 -10.03 6.79
N GLY A 104 -3.15 -11.24 6.70
CA GLY A 104 -3.91 -12.45 6.40
C GLY A 104 -4.48 -12.49 4.97
N VAL A 105 -3.92 -11.69 4.05
CA VAL A 105 -4.41 -11.57 2.66
C VAL A 105 -3.43 -12.21 1.71
N ARG A 106 -3.87 -13.29 1.04
CA ARG A 106 -3.09 -13.95 -0.01
C ARG A 106 -2.94 -13.05 -1.23
N ARG A 107 -1.84 -13.20 -1.97
CA ARG A 107 -1.62 -12.47 -3.23
C ARG A 107 -2.77 -12.61 -4.22
N SER A 108 -3.41 -13.79 -4.30
CA SER A 108 -4.56 -14.04 -5.20
C SER A 108 -5.82 -13.25 -4.83
N ASP A 109 -5.92 -12.80 -3.58
CA ASP A 109 -7.10 -12.11 -3.03
C ASP A 109 -6.85 -10.60 -2.85
N LEU A 110 -5.64 -10.13 -3.16
CA LEU A 110 -5.21 -8.74 -2.97
C LEU A 110 -6.08 -7.75 -3.75
N ASN A 111 -6.47 -8.09 -4.98
CA ASN A 111 -7.33 -7.25 -5.80
C ASN A 111 -8.65 -6.93 -5.11
N SER A 112 -9.34 -7.97 -4.63
CA SER A 112 -10.61 -7.82 -3.92
C SER A 112 -10.43 -7.08 -2.59
N TYR A 113 -9.38 -7.42 -1.84
CA TYR A 113 -9.07 -6.78 -0.56
C TYR A 113 -8.81 -5.28 -0.72
N ILE A 114 -7.89 -4.90 -1.61
CA ILE A 114 -7.49 -3.50 -1.82
C ILE A 114 -8.70 -2.68 -2.27
N ARG A 115 -9.46 -3.16 -3.26
CA ARG A 115 -10.67 -2.45 -3.74
C ARG A 115 -11.70 -2.24 -2.62
N LYS A 116 -11.88 -3.23 -1.76
CA LYS A 116 -12.75 -3.09 -0.57
C LYS A 116 -12.24 -2.00 0.37
N GLN A 117 -10.95 -2.02 0.73
CA GLN A 117 -10.38 -1.04 1.65
C GLN A 117 -10.41 0.38 1.09
N LEU A 118 -10.10 0.55 -0.20
CA LEU A 118 -10.17 1.84 -0.89
C LEU A 118 -11.59 2.43 -0.82
N ASN A 119 -12.62 1.65 -1.17
CA ASN A 119 -14.01 2.11 -1.10
C ASN A 119 -14.46 2.44 0.33
N LEU A 120 -14.01 1.68 1.34
CA LEU A 120 -14.30 1.96 2.75
C LEU A 120 -13.67 3.27 3.24
N LEU A 121 -12.48 3.61 2.73
CA LEU A 121 -11.75 4.81 3.13
C LEU A 121 -12.16 6.05 2.34
N ALA A 122 -12.54 5.90 1.07
CA ALA A 122 -12.92 7.03 0.22
C ALA A 122 -14.19 7.76 0.68
N ILE A 123 -15.03 7.11 1.49
CA ILE A 123 -16.27 7.65 2.05
C ILE A 123 -16.11 8.29 3.44
N ARG A 124 -14.94 8.15 4.07
CA ARG A 124 -14.61 8.86 5.31
C ARG A 124 -14.42 10.35 5.03
#